data_AF-A0A838H3N4-F1
#
_entry.id   AF-A0A838H3N4-F1
#
_cell.length_a   1.000
_cell.length_b   1.000
_cell.length_c   1.000
_cell.angle_alpha   90.00
_cell.angle_beta   90.00
_cell.angle_gamma   90.00
#
_symmetry.space_group_name_H-M   'P 1'
#
loop_
_entity.id
_entity.type
_entity.pdbx_description
1 polymer ?
#
loop_
_entity_poly.entity_id
_entity_poly.type
_entity_poly.pdbx_seq_one_letter_code
_entity_poly.pdbx_strand_id
1 'polypeptide(L)'
;MILADTSAWVEYDRATGSTVDERLTSLIATDGLLAVTEPVAMEVLAGARSDRQEADLRRLLRRFHLLHFDATADLDAAARIYRRCRGAGVTPQGMIDCMIASVAWRHGAALLACDADLERVAGVIGIDLDDTSSHT
;
A
#
# COMPACT_ATOMS: atom_id res chain seq x y z
N MET A 1 -3.69 6.82 10.40
CA MET A 1 -4.14 5.57 9.75
C MET A 1 -2.94 4.95 9.07
N ILE A 2 -2.93 3.64 8.91
CA ILE A 2 -1.87 2.89 8.22
C ILE A 2 -2.48 2.31 6.94
N LEU A 3 -1.97 2.75 5.78
CA LEU A 3 -2.31 2.19 4.48
C LEU A 3 -1.34 1.04 4.19
N ALA A 4 -1.85 -0.20 4.23
CA ALA A 4 -1.05 -1.36 3.85
C ALA A 4 -0.95 -1.46 2.32
N ASP A 5 0.28 -1.52 1.83
CA ASP A 5 0.60 -1.73 0.43
C ASP A 5 0.31 -3.18 -0.01
N THR A 6 0.20 -3.40 -1.32
CA THR A 6 0.06 -4.72 -1.94
C THR A 6 1.15 -5.69 -1.48
N SER A 7 2.41 -5.26 -1.36
CA SER A 7 3.50 -6.11 -0.86
C SER A 7 3.23 -6.65 0.55
N ALA A 8 2.67 -5.84 1.46
CA ALA A 8 2.29 -6.27 2.80
C ALA A 8 1.17 -7.31 2.78
N TRP A 9 0.16 -7.12 1.92
CA TRP A 9 -0.91 -8.11 1.71
C TRP A 9 -0.39 -9.44 1.15
N VAL A 10 0.61 -9.39 0.27
CA VAL A 10 1.26 -10.58 -0.28
C VAL A 10 2.02 -11.35 0.79
N GLU A 11 2.72 -10.66 1.69
CA GLU A 11 3.40 -11.29 2.82
C GLU A 11 2.41 -12.01 3.75
N TYR A 12 1.30 -11.33 4.09
CA TYR A 12 0.22 -11.91 4.89
C TYR A 12 -0.46 -13.11 4.21
N ASP A 13 -0.83 -13.00 2.93
CA ASP A 13 -1.49 -14.11 2.20
C ASP A 13 -0.58 -15.35 2.09
N ARG A 14 0.75 -15.14 2.09
CA ARG A 14 1.75 -16.22 2.09
C ARG A 14 2.10 -16.74 3.48
N ALA A 15 1.66 -16.08 4.55
CA ALA A 15 2.02 -16.37 5.94
C ALA A 15 3.54 -16.53 6.12
N THR A 16 4.30 -15.54 5.64
CA THR A 16 5.77 -15.62 5.58
C THR A 16 6.43 -15.58 6.96
N GLY A 17 5.75 -15.07 7.99
CA GLY A 17 6.32 -14.81 9.31
C GLY A 17 7.33 -13.65 9.30
N SER A 18 7.31 -12.80 8.27
CA SER A 18 8.10 -11.57 8.25
C SER A 18 7.52 -10.54 9.24
N THR A 19 8.30 -9.53 9.60
CA THR A 19 7.83 -8.44 10.47
C THR A 19 6.61 -7.72 9.90
N VAL A 20 6.53 -7.62 8.57
CA VAL A 20 5.40 -7.01 7.86
C VAL A 20 4.16 -7.91 7.93
N ASP A 21 4.31 -9.23 7.77
CA ASP A 21 3.22 -10.21 7.97
C ASP A 21 2.68 -10.14 9.41
N GLU A 22 3.58 -10.24 10.40
CA GLU A 22 3.20 -10.17 11.81
C GLU A 22 2.51 -8.84 12.15
N ARG A 23 3.02 -7.72 11.61
CA ARG A 23 2.41 -6.40 11.76
C ARG A 23 1.02 -6.36 11.15
N LEU A 24 0.86 -6.80 9.90
CA LEU A 24 -0.42 -6.76 9.22
C LEU A 24 -1.43 -7.67 9.94
N THR A 25 -1.02 -8.84 10.40
CA THR A 25 -1.83 -9.74 11.24
C THR A 25 -2.32 -9.05 12.52
N SER A 26 -1.43 -8.32 13.21
CA SER A 26 -1.79 -7.54 14.40
C SER A 26 -2.78 -6.41 14.10
N LEU A 27 -2.59 -5.70 12.99
CA LEU A 27 -3.47 -4.63 12.53
C LEU A 27 -4.85 -5.14 12.08
N ILE A 28 -4.93 -6.35 11.51
CA ILE A 28 -6.21 -7.00 11.17
C ILE A 28 -6.98 -7.36 12.44
N ALA A 29 -6.28 -7.76 13.50
CA ALA A 29 -6.89 -8.09 14.80
C ALA A 29 -7.30 -6.86 15.63
N THR A 30 -6.69 -5.70 15.35
CA THR A 30 -6.89 -4.46 16.11
C THR A 30 -7.66 -3.45 15.26
N ASP A 31 -8.95 -3.30 15.53
CA ASP A 31 -9.83 -2.43 14.74
C ASP A 31 -9.36 -0.96 14.70
N GLY A 32 -9.56 -0.31 13.55
CA GLY A 32 -9.60 1.15 13.41
C GLY A 32 -8.33 1.84 12.91
N LEU A 33 -7.18 1.16 12.82
CA LEU A 33 -5.93 1.76 12.32
C LEU A 33 -5.59 1.38 10.87
N LEU A 34 -5.98 0.17 10.44
CA LEU A 34 -5.69 -0.35 9.12
C LEU A 34 -6.65 0.21 8.05
N ALA A 35 -6.07 0.61 6.92
CA ALA A 35 -6.78 1.10 5.77
C ALA A 35 -6.30 0.43 4.48
N VAL A 36 -7.15 0.49 3.46
CA VAL A 36 -6.91 -0.01 2.09
C VAL A 36 -7.27 1.12 1.11
N THR A 37 -6.73 1.08 -0.11
CA THR A 37 -7.16 1.94 -1.21
C THR A 37 -7.49 1.11 -2.45
N GLU A 38 -8.25 1.66 -3.40
CA GLU A 38 -8.68 0.96 -4.62
C GLU A 38 -7.50 0.41 -5.45
N PRO A 39 -6.37 1.13 -5.66
CA PRO A 39 -5.20 0.57 -6.33
C PRO A 39 -4.65 -0.70 -5.65
N VAL A 40 -4.48 -0.69 -4.33
CA VAL A 40 -4.03 -1.87 -3.57
C VAL A 40 -5.04 -3.00 -3.68
N ALA A 41 -6.33 -2.71 -3.48
CA ALA A 41 -7.37 -3.73 -3.59
C ALA A 41 -7.40 -4.35 -5.00
N MET A 42 -7.20 -3.55 -6.05
CA MET A 42 -7.12 -4.05 -7.41
C MET A 42 -5.95 -5.02 -7.59
N GLU A 43 -4.75 -4.67 -7.13
CA GLU A 43 -3.57 -5.53 -7.26
C GLU A 43 -3.70 -6.83 -6.47
N VAL A 44 -4.18 -6.74 -5.21
CA VAL A 44 -4.40 -7.92 -4.35
C VAL A 44 -5.41 -8.89 -4.97
N LEU A 45 -6.54 -8.37 -5.47
CA LEU A 45 -7.57 -9.21 -6.09
C LEU A 45 -7.11 -9.78 -7.45
N ALA A 46 -6.36 -9.01 -8.24
CA ALA A 46 -5.78 -9.49 -9.50
C ALA A 46 -4.69 -10.55 -9.28
N GLY A 47 -4.02 -10.55 -8.13
CA GLY A 47 -3.02 -11.54 -7.74
C GLY A 47 -3.59 -12.88 -7.24
N ALA A 48 -4.90 -12.98 -7.03
CA ALA A 48 -5.53 -14.21 -6.54
C ALA A 48 -5.41 -15.36 -7.55
N ARG A 49 -5.13 -16.56 -7.06
CA ARG A 49 -4.88 -17.77 -7.90
C ARG A 49 -6.16 -18.56 -8.21
N SER A 50 -7.29 -18.18 -7.63
CA SER A 50 -8.60 -18.80 -7.85
C SER A 50 -9.73 -17.86 -7.45
N ASP A 51 -10.91 -18.06 -8.03
CA ASP A 51 -12.13 -17.29 -7.69
C ASP A 51 -12.49 -17.39 -6.20
N ARG A 52 -12.19 -18.54 -5.57
CA ARG A 52 -12.41 -18.71 -4.12
C ARG A 52 -11.48 -17.81 -3.32
N GLN A 53 -10.18 -17.82 -3.63
CA GLN A 53 -9.20 -16.97 -2.96
C GLN A 53 -9.53 -15.49 -3.17
N GLU A 54 -9.90 -15.11 -4.40
CA GLU A 54 -10.34 -13.75 -4.74
C GLU A 54 -11.53 -13.32 -3.86
N ALA A 55 -12.57 -14.15 -3.77
CA ALA A 55 -13.74 -13.86 -2.97
C ALA A 55 -13.43 -13.72 -1.47
N ASP A 56 -12.52 -14.54 -0.94
CA ASP A 56 -12.09 -14.49 0.46
C ASP A 56 -11.28 -13.21 0.75
N LEU A 57 -10.33 -12.85 -0.13
CA LEU A 57 -9.58 -11.58 -0.05
C LEU A 57 -10.51 -10.36 -0.15
N ARG A 58 -11.46 -10.36 -1.10
CA ARG A 58 -12.43 -9.26 -1.25
C ARG A 58 -13.27 -9.07 0.02
N ARG A 59 -13.70 -10.16 0.66
CA ARG A 59 -14.45 -10.10 1.92
C ARG A 59 -13.60 -9.53 3.05
N LEU A 60 -12.33 -9.91 3.13
CA LEU A 60 -11.39 -9.40 4.12
C LEU A 60 -11.15 -7.89 3.92
N LEU A 61 -10.75 -7.46 2.73
CA LEU A 61 -10.40 -6.06 2.44
C LEU A 61 -11.56 -5.09 2.72
N ARG A 62 -12.81 -5.51 2.47
CA ARG A 62 -14.02 -4.71 2.74
C ARG A 62 -14.30 -4.41 4.21
N ARG A 63 -13.57 -5.05 5.13
CA ARG A 63 -13.69 -4.79 6.58
C ARG A 63 -12.95 -3.53 7.01
N PHE A 64 -11.98 -3.06 6.23
CA PHE A 64 -11.10 -1.95 6.59
C PHE A 64 -11.59 -0.62 6.01
N HIS A 65 -11.09 0.46 6.58
CA HIS A 65 -11.39 1.79 6.07
C HIS A 65 -10.83 1.96 4.65
N LEU A 66 -11.67 2.37 3.70
CA LEU A 66 -11.27 2.60 2.33
C LEU A 66 -10.85 4.07 2.16
N LEU A 67 -9.55 4.29 1.99
CA LEU A 67 -9.01 5.58 1.55
C LEU A 67 -9.25 5.71 0.06
N HIS A 68 -10.37 6.36 -0.28
CA HIS A 68 -10.81 6.52 -1.65
C HIS A 68 -9.75 7.22 -2.51
N PHE A 69 -9.40 6.59 -3.62
CA PHE A 69 -8.70 7.17 -4.75
C PHE A 69 -9.61 8.18 -5.46
N ASP A 70 -9.17 9.43 -5.53
CA ASP A 70 -9.85 10.49 -6.25
C ASP A 70 -9.16 10.70 -7.59
N ALA A 71 -9.81 10.32 -8.69
CA ALA A 71 -9.19 10.38 -10.01
C ALA A 71 -8.76 11.80 -10.41
N THR A 72 -9.44 12.84 -9.93
CA THR A 72 -9.11 14.24 -10.27
C THR A 72 -7.89 14.71 -9.47
N ALA A 73 -7.80 14.37 -8.19
CA ALA A 73 -6.69 14.77 -7.34
C ALA A 73 -5.45 13.89 -7.53
N ASP A 74 -5.64 12.57 -7.61
CA ASP A 74 -4.57 11.59 -7.44
C ASP A 74 -3.87 11.21 -8.75
N LEU A 75 -4.53 11.29 -9.92
CA LEU A 75 -3.85 10.98 -11.19
C LEU A 75 -2.75 12.01 -11.49
N ASP A 76 -3.08 13.29 -11.36
CA ASP A 76 -2.12 14.38 -11.55
C ASP A 76 -1.04 14.36 -10.46
N ALA A 77 -1.41 14.04 -9.22
CA ALA A 77 -0.45 13.90 -8.14
C ALA A 77 0.50 12.71 -8.34
N ALA A 78 0.00 11.54 -8.75
CA ALA A 78 0.81 10.38 -9.09
C ALA A 78 1.82 10.70 -10.20
N ALA A 79 1.40 11.41 -11.26
CA ALA A 79 2.31 11.85 -12.31
C ALA A 79 3.41 12.80 -11.78
N ARG A 80 3.07 13.72 -10.87
CA ARG A 80 4.05 14.60 -10.21
C ARG A 80 5.01 13.82 -9.31
N ILE A 81 4.50 12.86 -8.54
CA ILE A 81 5.29 11.97 -7.67
C ILE A 81 6.30 11.20 -8.52
N TYR A 82 5.86 10.57 -9.61
CA TYR A 82 6.73 9.83 -10.52
C TYR A 82 7.87 10.71 -11.06
N ARG A 83 7.54 11.92 -11.56
CA ARG A 83 8.53 12.87 -12.07
C ARG A 83 9.51 13.34 -11.00
N ARG A 84 9.01 13.60 -9.79
CA ARG A 84 9.84 14.02 -8.64
C ARG A 84 10.81 12.91 -8.23
N CYS A 85 10.33 11.67 -8.12
CA CYS A 85 11.18 10.51 -7.84
C CYS A 85 12.29 10.37 -8.87
N ARG A 86 11.94 10.42 -10.17
CA ARG A 86 12.92 10.34 -11.27
C ARG A 86 13.97 11.46 -11.20
N GLY A 87 13.55 12.68 -10.86
CA GLY A 87 14.46 13.80 -10.63
C GLY A 87 15.40 13.61 -9.43
N ALA A 88 15.00 12.80 -8.45
CA ALA A 88 15.79 12.44 -7.27
C ALA A 88 16.59 11.14 -7.45
N GLY A 89 16.61 10.53 -8.64
CA GLY A 89 17.30 9.26 -8.90
C GLY A 89 16.56 8.02 -8.39
N VAL A 90 15.33 8.16 -7.89
CA VAL A 90 14.45 7.05 -7.50
C VAL A 90 13.52 6.72 -8.66
N THR A 91 13.42 5.45 -9.03
CA THR A 91 12.51 5.01 -10.09
C THR A 91 11.42 4.14 -9.44
N PRO A 92 10.17 4.63 -9.32
CA PRO A 92 9.05 3.79 -8.89
C PRO A 92 8.95 2.55 -9.78
N GLN A 93 8.53 1.41 -9.22
CA GLN A 93 8.35 0.16 -9.97
C GLN A 93 7.20 0.31 -10.99
N GLY A 94 6.17 1.10 -10.64
CA GLY A 94 5.09 1.42 -11.55
C GLY A 94 4.33 2.72 -11.22
N MET A 95 3.37 3.04 -12.09
CA MET A 95 2.44 4.15 -11.85
C MET A 95 1.48 3.87 -10.68
N ILE A 96 1.20 2.59 -10.40
CA ILE A 96 0.33 2.19 -9.28
C ILE A 96 0.96 2.58 -7.94
N ASP A 97 2.27 2.37 -7.75
CA ASP A 97 3.00 2.85 -6.56
C ASP A 97 2.80 4.35 -6.34
N CYS A 98 2.85 5.13 -7.43
CA CYS A 98 2.64 6.56 -7.38
C CYS A 98 1.17 6.93 -7.04
N MET A 99 0.21 6.11 -7.47
CA MET A 99 -1.20 6.27 -7.09
C MET A 99 -1.42 5.95 -5.61
N ILE A 100 -0.83 4.86 -5.10
CA ILE A 100 -0.88 4.47 -3.68
C ILE A 100 -0.24 5.57 -2.83
N ALA A 101 0.94 6.04 -3.22
CA ALA A 101 1.63 7.15 -2.58
C ALA A 101 0.81 8.44 -2.61
N SER A 102 0.12 8.75 -3.71
CA SER A 102 -0.77 9.93 -3.78
C SER A 102 -1.89 9.85 -2.75
N VAL A 103 -2.54 8.68 -2.64
CA VAL A 103 -3.61 8.47 -1.66
C VAL A 103 -3.08 8.60 -0.24
N ALA A 104 -1.98 7.91 0.09
CA ALA A 104 -1.38 7.99 1.42
C ALA A 104 -1.02 9.43 1.79
N TRP A 105 -0.37 10.16 0.88
CA TRP A 105 -0.02 11.56 1.10
C TRP A 105 -1.23 12.46 1.31
N ARG A 106 -2.26 12.34 0.47
CA ARG A 106 -3.47 13.18 0.55
C ARG A 106 -4.27 12.92 1.83
N HIS A 107 -4.29 11.70 2.33
CA HIS A 107 -5.02 11.32 3.55
C HIS A 107 -4.16 11.37 4.81
N GLY A 108 -2.87 11.71 4.71
CA GLY A 108 -1.95 11.70 5.86
C GLY A 108 -1.81 10.31 6.50
N ALA A 109 -1.85 9.25 5.68
CA ALA A 109 -1.70 7.88 6.14
C ALA A 109 -0.23 7.46 6.05
N ALA A 110 0.25 6.76 7.08
CA ALA A 110 1.54 6.08 7.02
C ALA A 110 1.44 4.84 6.12
N LEU A 111 2.51 4.48 5.43
CA LEU A 111 2.57 3.28 4.59
C LEU A 111 3.18 2.10 5.37
N LEU A 112 2.54 0.93 5.27
CA LEU A 112 3.14 -0.34 5.65
C LEU A 112 3.45 -1.12 4.37
N ALA A 113 4.74 -1.33 4.08
CA ALA A 113 5.20 -1.99 2.86
C ALA A 113 6.35 -2.98 3.13
N CYS A 114 6.50 -3.95 2.23
CA CYS A 114 7.68 -4.82 2.11
C CYS A 114 8.31 -4.65 0.72
N ASP A 115 8.31 -3.41 0.22
CA ASP A 115 8.79 -3.02 -1.11
C ASP A 115 9.72 -1.79 -0.99
N ALA A 116 11.01 -2.02 -1.20
CA ALA A 116 12.05 -0.99 -1.10
C ALA A 116 11.94 0.11 -2.17
N ASP A 117 11.27 -0.13 -3.30
CA ASP A 117 10.97 0.92 -4.28
C ASP A 117 9.91 1.87 -3.71
N LEU A 118 8.81 1.33 -3.16
CA LEU A 118 7.75 2.14 -2.56
C LEU A 118 8.23 2.91 -1.32
N GLU A 119 9.09 2.32 -0.49
CA GLU A 119 9.70 3.02 0.65
C GLU A 119 10.56 4.21 0.20
N ARG A 120 11.33 4.06 -0.88
CA ARG A 120 12.09 5.17 -1.46
C ARG A 120 11.18 6.24 -2.04
N VAL A 121 10.06 5.86 -2.66
CA VAL A 121 9.04 6.81 -3.12
C VAL A 121 8.49 7.61 -1.94
N ALA A 122 8.12 6.95 -0.85
CA ALA A 122 7.63 7.57 0.38
C ALA A 122 8.65 8.59 0.93
N GLY A 123 9.94 8.23 0.97
CA GLY A 123 11.01 9.13 1.40
C GLY A 123 11.16 10.38 0.54
N VAL A 124 11.00 10.28 -0.79
CA VAL A 124 11.11 11.44 -1.69
C VAL A 124 9.98 12.45 -1.47
N ILE A 125 8.78 11.97 -1.13
CA ILE A 125 7.57 12.79 -1.04
C ILE A 125 7.18 13.15 0.39
N GLY A 126 7.83 12.53 1.39
CA GLY A 126 7.60 12.77 2.81
C GLY A 126 6.33 12.09 3.34
N ILE A 127 6.12 10.84 2.97
CA ILE A 127 5.12 9.98 3.62
C ILE A 127 5.80 9.19 4.74
N ASP A 128 5.14 9.14 5.90
CA ASP A 128 5.60 8.34 7.03
C ASP A 128 5.51 6.84 6.70
N LEU A 129 6.50 6.07 7.13
CA LEU A 129 6.48 4.61 7.07
C LEU A 129 6.09 4.06 8.45
N ASP A 130 5.32 2.98 8.49
CA ASP A 130 5.13 2.21 9.72
C ASP A 130 6.47 1.56 10.11
N ASP A 131 6.78 1.55 11.41
CA ASP A 131 8.09 1.14 11.97
C ASP A 131 8.53 -0.29 11.56
N THR A 132 7.59 -1.14 11.14
CA THR A 132 7.89 -2.51 10.70
C THR A 132 8.08 -2.65 9.19
N SER A 133 7.96 -1.55 8.43
CA SER A 133 8.30 -1.54 7.00
C SER A 133 9.78 -1.86 6.85
N SER A 134 10.12 -2.73 5.91
CA SER A 134 11.42 -3.39 5.86
C SER A 134 12.58 -2.44 5.56
N HIS A 135 13.26 -1.96 6.60
CA HIS A 135 14.59 -1.35 6.50
C HIS A 135 15.67 -2.42 6.23
N THR A 136 15.68 -3.02 5.04
CA THR A 136 16.78 -3.88 4.58
C THR A 136 17.50 -3.28 3.40
#